data_AF-A0A975U973-F1
#
_entry.id   AF-A0A975U973-F1
#
_cell.length_a   1.000
_cell.length_b   1.000
_cell.length_c   1.000
_cell.angle_alpha   90.00
_cell.angle_beta   90.00
_cell.angle_gamma   90.00
#
_symmetry.space_group_name_H-M   'P 1'
#
loop_
_entity.id
_entity.type
_entity.pdbx_description
1 polymer ?
#
loop_
_entity_poly.entity_id
_entity_poly.type
_entity_poly.pdbx_seq_one_letter_code
_entity_poly.pdbx_strand_id
1 'polypeptide(L)'
;MSRITENITSGDLARLKNIFVPAKIQNGISVVLTGVFQVFYQDYGIGKTSFGKLQLTPQDIRQVRKLIKEQTGFDILTDPIPSSRTEMAKYFPNEKLSTTPVKDKVVKVYGVLSTNINGKKYDLEDGMIIEIPLGSLRSIEHKQIVIVENYEAFCQFKIVQSDIGQNPLVVYRGDKESGVISQEIAERFPQVKLVAWFDTDPSGISFALASGASYMLIPSISREALIEHGKSSLFEDQHRYWERVSEVLPTELETLISSVEKGITQESIVANNVPLVLHPLR
;
A
#
# COMPACT_ATOMS: atom_id res chain seq x y z
N MET A 1 3.83 -38.54 11.99
CA MET A 1 3.71 -37.40 12.92
C MET A 1 3.93 -36.13 12.11
N SER A 2 2.99 -35.18 12.17
CA SER A 2 3.08 -33.90 11.48
C SER A 2 4.26 -33.09 12.01
N ARG A 3 5.10 -32.50 11.14
CA ARG A 3 6.16 -31.61 11.62
C ARG A 3 5.54 -30.26 12.01
N ILE A 4 5.84 -29.77 13.20
CA ILE A 4 5.32 -28.45 13.65
C ILE A 4 5.79 -27.32 12.73
N THR A 5 6.95 -27.51 12.09
CA THR A 5 7.53 -26.62 11.08
C THR A 5 6.66 -26.43 9.85
N GLU A 6 5.73 -27.33 9.56
CA GLU A 6 4.85 -27.24 8.38
C GLU A 6 3.60 -26.39 8.65
N ASN A 7 3.21 -26.23 9.92
CA ASN A 7 1.94 -25.64 10.34
C ASN A 7 2.04 -24.38 11.23
N ILE A 8 3.24 -24.00 11.70
CA ILE A 8 3.42 -22.79 12.53
C ILE A 8 3.28 -21.52 11.70
N THR A 9 2.36 -20.63 12.07
CA THR A 9 2.28 -19.26 11.52
C THR A 9 3.00 -18.22 12.41
N SER A 10 3.23 -17.02 11.89
CA SER A 10 3.75 -15.88 12.68
C SER A 10 2.77 -15.47 13.79
N GLY A 11 1.46 -15.53 13.51
CA GLY A 11 0.42 -15.36 14.53
C GLY A 11 0.54 -16.41 15.63
N ASP A 12 0.88 -17.66 15.28
CA ASP A 12 1.12 -18.73 16.24
C ASP A 12 2.38 -18.49 17.07
N LEU A 13 3.48 -17.96 16.50
CA LEU A 13 4.68 -17.60 17.25
C LEU A 13 4.41 -16.49 18.29
N ALA A 14 3.65 -15.47 17.92
CA ALA A 14 3.24 -14.42 18.86
C ALA A 14 2.37 -14.99 19.99
N ARG A 15 1.41 -15.86 19.65
CA ARG A 15 0.58 -16.57 20.64
C ARG A 15 1.40 -17.48 21.54
N LEU A 16 2.40 -18.17 21.00
CA LEU A 16 3.31 -19.01 21.77
C LEU A 16 4.16 -18.17 22.75
N LYS A 17 4.78 -17.05 22.32
CA LYS A 17 5.52 -16.16 23.25
C LYS A 17 4.63 -15.66 24.38
N ASN A 18 3.36 -15.38 24.12
CA ASN A 18 2.39 -14.98 25.15
C ASN A 18 2.13 -16.05 26.22
N ILE A 19 2.50 -17.31 25.98
CA ILE A 19 2.44 -18.41 26.96
C ILE A 19 3.73 -18.49 27.77
N PHE A 20 4.86 -18.10 27.19
CA PHE A 20 6.18 -18.14 27.81
C PHE A 20 6.50 -16.91 28.68
N VAL A 21 5.50 -16.38 29.38
CA VAL A 21 5.65 -15.33 30.40
C VAL A 21 5.75 -16.00 31.79
N PRO A 22 6.60 -15.52 32.72
CA PRO A 22 6.88 -16.22 33.98
C PRO A 22 5.64 -16.69 34.75
N ALA A 23 4.62 -15.84 34.87
CA ALA A 23 3.38 -16.17 35.57
C ALA A 23 2.59 -17.34 34.95
N LYS A 24 2.63 -17.48 33.63
CA LYS A 24 1.91 -18.52 32.87
C LYS A 24 2.67 -19.83 32.81
N ILE A 25 4.01 -19.76 32.79
CA ILE A 25 4.88 -20.94 32.89
C ILE A 25 4.67 -21.65 34.24
N GLN A 26 4.43 -20.89 35.32
CA GLN A 26 4.24 -21.44 36.66
C GLN A 26 2.83 -21.98 36.92
N ASN A 27 1.80 -21.31 36.39
CA ASN A 27 0.40 -21.62 36.70
C ASN A 27 -0.37 -22.35 35.59
N GLY A 28 0.22 -22.49 34.40
CA GLY A 28 -0.49 -22.95 33.21
C GLY A 28 -1.29 -21.84 32.52
N ILE A 29 -1.94 -22.19 31.41
CA ILE A 29 -2.73 -21.26 30.62
C ILE A 29 -3.85 -21.96 29.84
N SER A 30 -4.93 -21.23 29.57
CA SER A 30 -5.94 -21.57 28.58
C SER A 30 -5.73 -20.76 27.29
N VAL A 31 -5.63 -21.44 26.14
CA VAL A 31 -5.51 -20.81 24.82
C VAL A 31 -6.57 -21.32 23.85
N VAL A 32 -6.94 -20.51 22.87
CA VAL A 32 -7.89 -20.93 21.83
C VAL A 32 -7.31 -22.12 21.04
N LEU A 33 -8.09 -23.18 20.84
CA LEU A 33 -7.66 -24.39 20.13
C LEU A 33 -7.69 -24.18 18.60
N THR A 34 -6.69 -23.50 18.07
CA THR A 34 -6.54 -23.20 16.63
C THR A 34 -5.07 -23.13 16.24
N GLY A 35 -4.77 -23.37 14.96
CA GLY A 35 -3.40 -23.27 14.42
C GLY A 35 -2.46 -24.26 15.10
N VAL A 36 -1.27 -23.80 15.51
CA VAL A 36 -0.27 -24.66 16.16
C VAL A 36 -0.78 -25.39 17.42
N PHE A 37 -1.72 -24.79 18.16
CA PHE A 37 -2.25 -25.42 19.38
C PHE A 37 -3.11 -26.63 19.10
N GLN A 38 -3.77 -26.65 17.95
CA GLN A 38 -4.48 -27.83 17.49
C GLN A 38 -3.51 -28.97 17.17
N VAL A 39 -2.37 -28.65 16.54
CA VAL A 39 -1.30 -29.63 16.26
C VAL A 39 -0.72 -30.19 17.55
N PHE A 40 -0.40 -29.35 18.54
CA PHE A 40 0.10 -29.82 19.84
C PHE A 40 -0.85 -30.80 20.52
N TYR A 41 -2.16 -30.51 20.47
CA TYR A 41 -3.16 -31.38 21.07
C TYR A 41 -3.37 -32.67 20.26
N GLN A 42 -3.61 -32.57 18.95
CA GLN A 42 -4.02 -33.69 18.10
C GLN A 42 -2.85 -34.62 17.76
N ASP A 43 -1.68 -34.07 17.45
CA ASP A 43 -0.56 -34.85 16.91
C ASP A 43 0.46 -35.23 17.99
N TYR A 44 0.52 -34.49 19.10
CA TYR A 44 1.50 -34.67 20.17
C TYR A 44 0.87 -34.94 21.54
N GLY A 45 -0.46 -34.90 21.67
CA GLY A 45 -1.16 -35.20 22.93
C GLY A 45 -0.87 -34.21 24.05
N ILE A 46 -0.45 -32.97 23.72
CA ILE A 46 -0.08 -31.95 24.69
C ILE A 46 -1.32 -31.14 25.11
N GLY A 47 -1.56 -31.04 26.42
CA GLY A 47 -2.70 -30.31 27.00
C GLY A 47 -4.04 -31.06 26.96
N LYS A 48 -5.07 -30.42 27.53
CA LYS A 48 -6.46 -30.95 27.58
C LYS A 48 -7.46 -29.94 27.05
N THR A 49 -8.48 -30.40 26.34
CA THR A 49 -9.53 -29.52 25.82
C THR A 49 -10.62 -29.28 26.87
N SER A 50 -11.04 -28.02 27.04
CA SER A 50 -12.19 -27.63 27.85
C SER A 50 -12.86 -26.40 27.24
N PHE A 51 -14.17 -26.49 26.97
CA PHE A 51 -14.99 -25.42 26.37
C PHE A 51 -14.37 -24.78 25.11
N GLY A 52 -13.86 -25.60 24.18
CA GLY A 52 -13.25 -25.11 22.92
C GLY A 52 -11.87 -24.45 23.06
N LYS A 53 -11.26 -24.53 24.25
CA LYS A 53 -9.90 -24.06 24.52
C LYS A 53 -8.97 -25.20 24.91
N LEU A 54 -7.68 -25.06 24.61
CA LEU A 54 -6.62 -25.92 25.09
C LEU A 54 -6.10 -25.42 26.43
N GLN A 55 -6.17 -26.27 27.44
CA GLN A 55 -5.57 -26.06 28.76
C GLN A 55 -4.18 -26.67 28.77
N LEU A 56 -3.18 -25.84 29.06
CA LEU A 56 -1.78 -26.23 29.14
C LEU A 56 -1.30 -26.10 30.59
N THR A 57 -0.82 -27.19 31.15
CA THR A 57 -0.14 -27.20 32.44
C THR A 57 1.30 -26.69 32.31
N PRO A 58 1.98 -26.39 33.42
CA PRO A 58 3.42 -26.09 33.41
C PRO A 58 4.27 -27.19 32.73
N GLN A 59 3.86 -28.46 32.83
CA GLN A 59 4.53 -29.57 32.16
C GLN A 59 4.31 -29.51 30.64
N ASP A 60 3.09 -29.24 30.21
CA ASP A 60 2.75 -29.08 28.78
C ASP A 60 3.54 -27.93 28.16
N ILE A 61 3.64 -26.78 28.84
CA ILE A 61 4.40 -25.62 28.36
C ILE A 61 5.88 -25.96 28.17
N ARG A 62 6.47 -26.76 29.08
CA ARG A 62 7.84 -27.25 28.93
C ARG A 62 7.99 -28.21 27.75
N GLN A 63 7.01 -29.09 27.53
CA GLN A 63 6.98 -30.00 26.39
C GLN A 63 6.87 -29.24 25.07
N VAL A 64 6.00 -28.23 24.97
CA VAL A 64 5.88 -27.35 23.80
C VAL A 64 7.23 -26.70 23.47
N ARG A 65 7.91 -26.11 24.45
CA ARG A 65 9.24 -25.49 24.23
C ARG A 65 10.26 -26.50 23.73
N LYS A 66 10.34 -27.65 24.40
CA LYS A 66 11.28 -28.72 24.05
C LYS A 66 11.05 -29.14 22.60
N LEU A 67 9.80 -29.39 22.24
CA LEU A 67 9.39 -29.85 20.93
C LEU A 67 9.69 -28.83 19.82
N ILE A 68 9.42 -27.54 20.04
CA ILE A 68 9.78 -26.48 19.09
C ILE A 68 11.29 -26.46 18.91
N LYS A 69 12.06 -26.39 20.01
CA LYS A 69 13.52 -26.30 19.97
C LYS A 69 14.17 -27.49 19.26
N GLU A 70 13.66 -28.71 19.49
CA GLU A 70 14.16 -29.93 18.86
C GLU A 70 13.88 -29.98 17.35
N GLN A 71 12.76 -29.42 16.89
CA GLN A 71 12.38 -29.47 15.48
C GLN A 71 12.90 -28.31 14.63
N THR A 72 13.15 -27.14 15.23
CA THR A 72 13.48 -25.91 14.48
C THR A 72 14.83 -25.31 14.88
N GLY A 73 15.43 -25.74 15.98
CA GLY A 73 16.57 -25.07 16.60
C GLY A 73 16.25 -23.72 17.24
N PHE A 74 15.01 -23.24 17.14
CA PHE A 74 14.56 -21.96 17.70
C PHE A 74 14.08 -22.13 19.14
N ASP A 75 14.69 -21.41 20.08
CA ASP A 75 14.28 -21.38 21.48
C ASP A 75 13.43 -20.15 21.77
N ILE A 76 12.12 -20.37 21.86
CA ILE A 76 11.11 -19.32 22.01
C ILE A 76 11.27 -18.43 23.26
N LEU A 77 12.03 -18.88 24.25
CA LEU A 77 12.30 -18.12 25.47
C LEU A 77 13.51 -17.19 25.33
N THR A 78 14.52 -17.58 24.55
CA THR A 78 15.80 -16.86 24.48
C THR A 78 15.98 -16.12 23.16
N ASP A 79 15.37 -16.61 22.09
CA ASP A 79 15.63 -16.10 20.76
C ASP A 79 14.68 -14.93 20.42
N PRO A 80 15.19 -13.86 19.77
CA PRO A 80 14.35 -12.78 19.26
C PRO A 80 13.42 -13.32 18.16
N ILE A 81 12.19 -12.79 18.07
CA ILE A 81 11.30 -13.16 16.95
C ILE A 81 11.94 -12.62 15.67
N PRO A 82 12.17 -13.48 14.65
CA PRO A 82 12.66 -13.01 13.37
C PRO A 82 11.73 -11.94 12.77
N SER A 83 12.32 -10.85 12.29
CA SER A 83 11.58 -9.66 11.83
C SER A 83 11.30 -9.66 10.32
N SER A 84 12.02 -10.50 9.57
CA SER A 84 11.88 -10.62 8.12
C SER A 84 11.68 -12.07 7.67
N ARG A 85 11.17 -12.25 6.44
CA ARG A 85 10.99 -13.56 5.80
C ARG A 85 12.31 -14.33 5.68
N THR A 86 13.39 -13.61 5.36
CA THR A 86 14.74 -14.17 5.24
C THR A 86 15.28 -14.65 6.60
N GLU A 87 14.98 -13.94 7.68
CA GLU A 87 15.36 -14.39 9.03
C GLU A 87 14.51 -15.58 9.50
N MET A 88 13.21 -15.61 9.16
CA MET A 88 12.30 -16.73 9.44
C MET A 88 12.73 -18.02 8.73
N ALA A 89 13.19 -17.91 7.47
CA ALA A 89 13.65 -19.03 6.66
C ALA A 89 14.86 -19.78 7.26
N LYS A 90 15.59 -19.16 8.21
CA LYS A 90 16.67 -19.82 8.96
C LYS A 90 16.17 -20.93 9.90
N TYR A 91 14.93 -20.83 10.36
CA TYR A 91 14.38 -21.72 11.40
C TYR A 91 13.15 -22.51 10.94
N PHE A 92 12.42 -22.00 9.94
CA PHE A 92 11.18 -22.61 9.44
C PHE A 92 11.23 -22.74 7.91
N PRO A 93 11.12 -23.96 7.34
CA PRO A 93 11.20 -24.20 5.90
C PRO A 93 10.03 -23.64 5.07
N ASN A 94 8.92 -23.28 5.71
CA ASN A 94 7.71 -22.84 5.01
C ASN A 94 7.79 -21.32 4.75
N GLU A 95 7.80 -20.90 3.48
CA GLU A 95 7.92 -19.48 3.07
C GLU A 95 6.63 -18.65 3.29
N LYS A 96 5.53 -19.28 3.69
CA LYS A 96 4.22 -18.63 3.90
C LYS A 96 4.02 -18.07 5.32
N LEU A 97 5.10 -17.76 6.03
CA LEU A 97 5.07 -17.53 7.48
C LEU A 97 5.24 -16.07 7.93
N SER A 98 4.79 -15.09 7.14
CA SER A 98 4.55 -13.72 7.62
C SER A 98 3.18 -13.19 7.17
N THR A 99 2.26 -12.97 8.10
CA THR A 99 1.05 -12.17 7.86
C THR A 99 1.32 -10.65 7.88
N THR A 100 2.56 -10.24 8.15
CA THR A 100 2.97 -8.84 7.97
C THR A 100 3.35 -8.61 6.51
N PRO A 101 2.85 -7.57 5.83
CA PRO A 101 3.47 -7.07 4.61
C PRO A 101 4.88 -6.58 4.98
N VAL A 102 5.89 -7.42 4.80
CA VAL A 102 7.31 -7.08 5.06
C VAL A 102 7.90 -6.26 3.91
N LYS A 103 7.11 -5.93 2.88
CA LYS A 103 7.53 -4.97 1.87
C LYS A 103 7.21 -3.57 2.38
N ASP A 104 8.26 -2.83 2.72
CA ASP A 104 8.22 -1.37 2.63
C ASP A 104 7.56 -1.00 1.28
N LYS A 105 6.60 -0.07 1.30
CA LYS A 105 5.82 0.27 0.10
C LYS A 105 6.80 0.65 -1.00
N VAL A 106 6.72 0.01 -2.16
CA VAL A 106 7.62 0.33 -3.27
C VAL A 106 7.02 1.47 -4.05
N VAL A 107 7.82 2.51 -4.30
CA VAL A 107 7.42 3.65 -5.11
C VAL A 107 8.07 3.55 -6.48
N LYS A 108 7.29 3.83 -7.52
CA LYS A 108 7.76 3.88 -8.91
C LYS A 108 7.83 5.33 -9.34
N VAL A 109 9.01 5.79 -9.74
CA VAL A 109 9.26 7.21 -9.98
C VAL A 109 10.14 7.44 -11.20
N TYR A 110 9.94 8.59 -11.84
CA TYR A 110 10.90 9.16 -12.78
C TYR A 110 10.69 10.69 -12.87
N GLY A 111 11.73 11.43 -13.23
CA GLY A 111 11.61 12.86 -13.56
C GLY A 111 11.41 13.05 -15.07
N VAL A 112 10.62 14.05 -15.47
CA VAL A 112 10.34 14.33 -16.90
C VAL A 112 11.61 14.62 -17.69
N LEU A 113 12.53 15.41 -17.13
CA LEU A 113 13.83 15.73 -17.75
C LEU A 113 14.96 14.89 -17.14
N SER A 114 15.00 14.78 -15.81
CA SER A 114 15.97 13.97 -15.08
C SER A 114 15.41 13.59 -13.73
N THR A 115 15.72 12.38 -13.24
CA THR A 115 15.25 11.93 -11.93
C THR A 115 16.26 12.34 -10.86
N ASN A 116 15.88 13.24 -9.96
CA ASN A 116 16.77 13.81 -8.95
C ASN A 116 16.25 13.42 -7.55
N ILE A 117 16.81 12.34 -7.01
CA ILE A 117 16.42 11.79 -5.70
C ILE A 117 17.67 11.37 -4.91
N ASN A 118 17.59 11.43 -3.58
CA ASN A 118 18.67 11.04 -2.68
C ASN A 118 20.01 11.76 -2.95
N GLY A 119 19.95 13.03 -3.38
CA GLY A 119 21.12 13.84 -3.71
C GLY A 119 21.85 13.38 -4.98
N LYS A 120 21.21 12.54 -5.80
CA LYS A 120 21.76 12.02 -7.06
C LYS A 120 20.85 12.38 -8.22
N LYS A 121 21.47 12.71 -9.34
CA LYS A 121 20.81 12.88 -10.64
C LYS A 121 20.95 11.59 -11.44
N TYR A 122 19.82 11.09 -11.95
CA TYR A 122 19.74 9.94 -12.84
C TYR A 122 19.14 10.39 -14.17
N ASP A 123 19.90 10.22 -15.25
CA ASP A 123 19.42 10.41 -16.61
C ASP A 123 18.87 9.05 -17.07
N LEU A 124 17.54 8.97 -17.16
CA LEU A 124 16.81 7.74 -17.49
C LEU A 124 16.40 7.76 -18.96
N GLU A 125 16.63 6.67 -19.67
CA GLU A 125 16.11 6.49 -21.03
C GLU A 125 14.58 6.39 -21.04
N ASP A 126 13.98 6.55 -22.21
CA ASP A 126 12.53 6.40 -22.34
C ASP A 126 12.06 4.98 -21.97
N GLY A 127 10.98 4.93 -21.20
CA GLY A 127 10.46 3.70 -20.60
C GLY A 127 11.18 3.24 -19.33
N MET A 128 12.30 3.84 -18.93
CA MET A 128 12.95 3.52 -17.65
C MET A 128 12.23 4.17 -16.47
N ILE A 129 12.06 3.39 -15.41
CA ILE A 129 11.43 3.79 -14.15
C ILE A 129 12.32 3.32 -13.01
N ILE A 130 12.50 4.16 -11.98
CA ILE A 130 13.15 3.74 -10.73
C ILE A 130 12.07 3.18 -9.80
N GLU A 131 12.25 1.92 -9.41
CA GLU A 131 11.52 1.32 -8.29
C GLU A 131 12.39 1.39 -7.02
N ILE A 132 11.89 2.03 -5.98
CA ILE A 132 12.61 2.18 -4.71
C ILE A 132 11.66 1.97 -3.53
N PRO A 133 12.07 1.27 -2.45
CA PRO A 133 11.28 1.25 -1.23
C PRO A 133 11.10 2.67 -0.67
N LEU A 134 9.90 3.04 -0.22
CA LEU A 134 9.58 4.38 0.28
C LEU A 134 10.51 4.77 1.44
N GLY A 135 10.82 3.82 2.33
CA GLY A 135 11.83 3.94 3.39
C GLY A 135 13.21 4.34 2.89
N SER A 136 13.58 3.97 1.67
CA SER A 136 14.87 4.28 1.04
C SER A 136 14.89 5.60 0.26
N LEU A 137 13.74 6.23 0.02
CA LEU A 137 13.63 7.59 -0.51
C LEU A 137 13.86 8.59 0.63
N ARG A 138 15.03 9.22 0.66
CA ARG A 138 15.50 10.11 1.73
C ARG A 138 15.33 11.58 1.38
N SER A 139 15.47 11.93 0.11
CA SER A 139 15.29 13.30 -0.37
C SER A 139 14.79 13.31 -1.81
N ILE A 140 14.11 14.40 -2.17
CA ILE A 140 13.57 14.67 -3.49
C ILE A 140 14.07 16.06 -3.90
N GLU A 141 14.90 16.12 -4.93
CA GLU A 141 15.46 17.37 -5.46
C GLU A 141 14.63 17.90 -6.64
N HIS A 142 13.31 17.80 -6.51
CA HIS A 142 12.31 18.35 -7.41
C HIS A 142 11.42 19.36 -6.67
N LYS A 143 10.93 20.38 -7.38
CA LYS A 143 10.00 21.37 -6.80
C LYS A 143 8.58 20.84 -6.67
N GLN A 144 8.21 19.90 -7.54
CA GLN A 144 6.87 19.35 -7.66
C GLN A 144 6.94 17.83 -7.77
N ILE A 145 5.96 17.17 -7.17
CA ILE A 145 5.66 15.75 -7.36
C ILE A 145 4.28 15.65 -8.01
N VAL A 146 4.17 14.90 -9.09
CA VAL A 146 2.88 14.52 -9.68
C VAL A 146 2.58 13.08 -9.30
N ILE A 147 1.55 12.88 -8.50
CA ILE A 147 1.04 11.56 -8.19
C ILE A 147 0.03 11.16 -9.26
N VAL A 148 0.25 10.01 -9.90
CA VAL A 148 -0.56 9.48 -10.99
C VAL A 148 -1.28 8.21 -10.54
N GLU A 149 -2.59 8.11 -10.76
CA GLU A 149 -3.41 6.97 -10.35
C GLU A 149 -3.26 5.77 -11.28
N ASN A 150 -3.31 6.01 -12.59
CA ASN A 150 -3.26 4.96 -13.59
C ASN A 150 -1.82 4.66 -14.02
N TYR A 151 -1.45 3.38 -14.14
CA TYR A 151 -0.08 2.99 -14.49
C TYR A 151 0.27 3.30 -15.95
N GLU A 152 -0.68 3.16 -16.88
CA GLU A 152 -0.45 3.50 -18.28
C GLU A 152 -0.30 5.01 -18.45
N ALA A 153 -1.17 5.79 -17.81
CA ALA A 153 -1.03 7.25 -17.77
C ALA A 153 0.27 7.70 -17.10
N PHE A 154 0.71 7.00 -16.04
CA PHE A 154 1.99 7.22 -15.38
C PHE A 154 3.14 7.05 -16.37
N CYS A 155 3.17 5.96 -17.16
CA CYS A 155 4.22 5.73 -18.15
C CYS A 155 4.23 6.80 -19.25
N GLN A 156 3.08 7.38 -19.56
CA GLN A 156 2.90 8.35 -20.65
C GLN A 156 3.01 9.82 -20.20
N PHE A 157 3.20 10.12 -18.91
CA PHE A 157 3.11 11.51 -18.45
C PHE A 157 4.14 12.45 -19.11
N LYS A 158 5.27 11.94 -19.63
CA LYS A 158 6.27 12.77 -20.35
C LYS A 158 5.70 13.48 -21.57
N ILE A 159 4.70 12.90 -22.24
CA ILE A 159 4.09 13.47 -23.46
C ILE A 159 2.83 14.29 -23.17
N VAL A 160 2.40 14.34 -21.91
CA VAL A 160 1.20 15.07 -21.50
C VAL A 160 1.48 16.56 -21.48
N GLN A 161 0.66 17.32 -22.19
CA GLN A 161 0.73 18.78 -22.18
C GLN A 161 0.13 19.29 -20.87
N SER A 162 0.93 20.01 -20.08
CA SER A 162 0.46 20.64 -18.85
C SER A 162 1.25 21.92 -18.55
N ASP A 163 0.67 22.79 -17.73
CA ASP A 163 1.28 24.02 -17.22
C ASP A 163 2.15 23.80 -15.96
N ILE A 164 2.47 22.55 -15.64
CA ILE A 164 3.35 22.20 -14.52
C ILE A 164 4.80 22.65 -14.79
N GLY A 165 5.61 22.77 -13.73
CA GLY A 165 7.03 23.08 -13.88
C GLY A 165 7.76 22.06 -14.74
N GLN A 166 8.87 22.46 -15.36
CA GLN A 166 9.53 21.68 -16.43
C GLN A 166 10.03 20.27 -16.05
N ASN A 167 10.32 20.01 -14.77
CA ASN A 167 10.84 18.70 -14.33
C ASN A 167 10.19 18.26 -13.01
N PRO A 168 8.89 17.91 -13.00
CA PRO A 168 8.28 17.31 -11.84
C PRO A 168 8.82 15.88 -11.65
N LEU A 169 8.83 15.40 -10.41
CA LEU A 169 8.97 13.98 -10.14
C LEU A 169 7.60 13.32 -10.33
N VAL A 170 7.48 12.46 -11.32
CA VAL A 170 6.27 11.68 -11.58
C VAL A 170 6.32 10.44 -10.69
N VAL A 171 5.25 10.18 -9.96
CA VAL A 171 5.15 9.08 -9.01
C VAL A 171 3.87 8.31 -9.26
N TYR A 172 3.97 7.00 -9.45
CA TYR A 172 2.80 6.14 -9.47
C TYR A 172 2.24 5.99 -8.05
N ARG A 173 0.94 6.23 -7.85
CA ARG A 173 0.33 6.25 -6.51
C ARG A 173 0.27 4.89 -5.83
N GLY A 174 0.49 3.81 -6.56
CA GLY A 174 0.23 2.44 -6.12
C GLY A 174 -1.20 1.98 -6.39
N ASP A 175 -1.42 0.69 -6.24
CA ASP A 175 -2.71 0.02 -6.36
C ASP A 175 -3.13 -0.61 -5.01
N LYS A 176 -4.25 -1.30 -4.99
CA LYS A 176 -4.74 -1.99 -3.78
C LYS A 176 -3.77 -3.07 -3.27
N GLU A 177 -2.92 -3.61 -4.13
CA GLU A 177 -2.00 -4.71 -3.81
C GLU A 177 -0.64 -4.19 -3.28
N SER A 178 -0.18 -3.06 -3.80
CA SER A 178 1.08 -2.38 -3.44
C SER A 178 0.91 -1.30 -2.36
N GLY A 179 -0.33 -0.87 -2.12
CA GLY A 179 -0.71 0.15 -1.15
C GLY A 179 -0.60 1.56 -1.72
N VAL A 180 -1.63 2.38 -1.49
CA VAL A 180 -1.63 3.81 -1.87
C VAL A 180 -0.58 4.54 -1.01
N ILE A 181 0.29 5.35 -1.63
CA ILE A 181 1.44 6.02 -0.98
C ILE A 181 1.31 7.55 -0.87
N SER A 182 0.19 8.11 -1.33
CA SER A 182 0.09 9.56 -1.54
C SER A 182 0.21 10.38 -0.26
N GLN A 183 -0.44 9.93 0.81
CA GLN A 183 -0.38 10.60 2.11
C GLN A 183 1.02 10.48 2.72
N GLU A 184 1.64 9.30 2.64
CA GLU A 184 2.99 9.11 3.18
C GLU A 184 4.04 9.94 2.45
N ILE A 185 3.88 10.15 1.13
CA ILE A 185 4.72 11.08 0.38
C ILE A 185 4.52 12.52 0.87
N ALA A 186 3.26 12.95 1.04
CA ALA A 186 2.93 14.30 1.50
C ALA A 186 3.52 14.57 2.89
N GLU A 187 3.41 13.61 3.81
CA GLU A 187 3.91 13.69 5.18
C GLU A 187 5.44 13.67 5.25
N ARG A 188 6.09 12.86 4.41
CA ARG A 188 7.54 12.68 4.42
C ARG A 188 8.30 13.80 3.71
N PHE A 189 7.68 14.43 2.72
CA PHE A 189 8.29 15.49 1.91
C PHE A 189 7.43 16.76 1.86
N PRO A 190 7.08 17.36 3.02
CA PRO A 190 6.16 18.51 3.09
C PRO A 190 6.65 19.77 2.37
N GLN A 191 7.97 19.86 2.12
CA GLN A 191 8.59 20.97 1.39
C GLN A 191 8.39 20.89 -0.13
N VAL A 192 7.93 19.75 -0.66
CA VAL A 192 7.75 19.54 -2.09
C VAL A 192 6.27 19.71 -2.44
N LYS A 193 5.96 20.48 -3.49
CA LYS A 193 4.56 20.70 -3.88
C LYS A 193 3.98 19.41 -4.46
N LEU A 194 2.99 18.87 -3.76
CA LEU A 194 2.29 17.67 -4.20
C LEU A 194 1.09 18.02 -5.09
N VAL A 195 1.08 17.43 -6.28
CA VAL A 195 0.06 17.60 -7.32
C VAL A 195 -0.58 16.25 -7.61
N ALA A 196 -1.90 16.15 -7.53
CA ALA A 196 -2.63 14.94 -7.92
C ALA A 196 -3.01 15.00 -9.40
N TRP A 197 -2.80 13.93 -10.15
CA TRP A 197 -3.41 13.73 -11.46
C TRP A 197 -4.11 12.39 -11.47
N PHE A 198 -5.43 12.43 -11.34
CA PHE A 198 -6.34 11.29 -11.28
C PHE A 198 -7.42 11.42 -12.35
N ASP A 199 -8.26 10.40 -12.48
CA ASP A 199 -9.43 10.48 -13.35
C ASP A 199 -10.28 11.70 -12.98
N THR A 200 -10.81 12.38 -13.99
CA THR A 200 -11.71 13.52 -13.79
C THR A 200 -13.13 12.99 -13.69
N ASP A 201 -13.40 12.35 -12.56
CA ASP A 201 -14.70 11.85 -12.14
C ASP A 201 -14.87 12.05 -10.61
N PRO A 202 -16.06 11.83 -10.04
CA PRO A 202 -16.28 12.08 -8.61
C PRO A 202 -15.32 11.33 -7.67
N SER A 203 -14.91 10.10 -7.96
CA SER A 203 -13.97 9.34 -7.12
C SER A 203 -12.54 9.82 -7.29
N GLY A 204 -12.10 10.10 -8.51
CA GLY A 204 -10.78 10.64 -8.78
C GLY A 204 -10.58 11.97 -8.07
N ILE A 205 -11.57 12.88 -8.10
CA ILE A 205 -11.52 14.13 -7.34
C ILE A 205 -11.53 13.85 -5.83
N SER A 206 -12.36 12.91 -5.36
CA SER A 206 -12.36 12.50 -3.96
C SER A 206 -10.99 11.94 -3.51
N PHE A 207 -10.31 11.18 -4.36
CA PHE A 207 -8.97 10.67 -4.07
C PHE A 207 -7.94 11.78 -4.06
N ALA A 208 -8.05 12.77 -4.96
CA ALA A 208 -7.17 13.92 -4.99
C ALA A 208 -7.27 14.74 -3.68
N LEU A 209 -8.48 14.92 -3.16
CA LEU A 209 -8.69 15.57 -1.86
C LEU A 209 -8.12 14.75 -0.69
N ALA A 210 -8.24 13.42 -0.75
CA ALA A 210 -7.71 12.54 0.28
C ALA A 210 -6.19 12.33 0.20
N SER A 211 -5.55 12.69 -0.91
CA SER A 211 -4.15 12.35 -1.18
C SER A 211 -3.14 13.21 -0.43
N GLY A 212 -3.58 14.31 0.19
CA GLY A 212 -2.72 15.33 0.77
C GLY A 212 -2.12 16.30 -0.26
N ALA A 213 -2.56 16.24 -1.53
CA ALA A 213 -2.12 17.17 -2.56
C ALA A 213 -2.68 18.59 -2.32
N SER A 214 -1.89 19.61 -2.67
CA SER A 214 -2.35 21.00 -2.63
C SER A 214 -2.92 21.47 -3.98
N TYR A 215 -2.61 20.75 -5.05
CA TYR A 215 -3.06 21.04 -6.40
C TYR A 215 -3.52 19.75 -7.09
N MET A 216 -4.34 19.91 -8.12
CA MET A 216 -4.76 18.86 -9.04
C MET A 216 -4.48 19.30 -10.47
N LEU A 217 -4.07 18.36 -11.33
CA LEU A 217 -4.10 18.55 -12.77
C LEU A 217 -5.49 18.18 -13.29
N ILE A 218 -6.15 19.16 -13.89
CA ILE A 218 -7.50 19.01 -14.47
C ILE A 218 -7.46 19.21 -15.98
N PRO A 219 -8.35 18.57 -16.75
CA PRO A 219 -8.36 18.70 -18.20
C PRO A 219 -8.92 20.05 -18.64
N SER A 220 -8.22 20.72 -19.56
CA SER A 220 -8.76 21.79 -20.39
C SER A 220 -9.48 21.16 -21.57
N ILE A 221 -10.74 20.78 -21.36
CA ILE A 221 -11.54 20.02 -22.33
C ILE A 221 -12.81 20.78 -22.72
N SER A 222 -13.19 20.70 -24.00
CA SER A 222 -14.46 21.26 -24.47
C SER A 222 -15.64 20.33 -24.17
N ARG A 223 -16.86 20.87 -24.26
CA ARG A 223 -18.10 20.09 -24.14
C ARG A 223 -18.19 18.97 -25.16
N GLU A 224 -17.85 19.25 -26.41
CA GLU A 224 -17.91 18.30 -27.51
C GLU A 224 -16.94 17.14 -27.27
N ALA A 225 -15.70 17.46 -26.85
CA ALA A 225 -14.69 16.45 -26.53
C ALA A 225 -15.08 15.61 -25.31
N LEU A 226 -15.70 16.20 -24.28
CA LEU A 226 -16.20 15.44 -23.13
C LEU A 226 -17.39 14.53 -23.51
N ILE A 227 -18.26 14.98 -24.42
CA ILE A 227 -19.35 14.14 -24.96
C ILE A 227 -18.78 12.96 -25.74
N GLU A 228 -17.75 13.18 -26.57
CA GLU A 228 -17.16 12.16 -27.42
C GLU A 228 -16.31 11.14 -26.65
N HIS A 229 -15.46 11.62 -25.74
CA HIS A 229 -14.42 10.80 -25.09
C HIS A 229 -14.69 10.50 -23.61
N GLY A 230 -15.71 11.12 -23.02
CA GLY A 230 -16.15 10.88 -21.65
C GLY A 230 -17.12 9.70 -21.53
N LYS A 231 -17.23 9.15 -20.32
CA LYS A 231 -18.07 7.99 -19.98
C LYS A 231 -19.12 8.38 -18.94
N SER A 232 -20.40 8.11 -19.24
CA SER A 232 -21.52 8.41 -18.34
C SER A 232 -21.48 7.55 -17.07
N SER A 233 -21.07 6.29 -17.19
CA SER A 233 -20.96 5.36 -16.05
C SER A 233 -20.05 5.88 -14.94
N LEU A 234 -18.99 6.63 -15.28
CA LEU A 234 -18.08 7.22 -14.29
C LEU A 234 -18.76 8.28 -13.42
N PHE A 235 -19.78 8.96 -13.95
CA PHE A 235 -20.56 9.95 -13.24
C PHE A 235 -21.75 9.30 -12.50
N GLU A 236 -22.52 8.46 -13.18
CA GLU A 236 -23.73 7.82 -12.64
C GLU A 236 -23.45 6.91 -11.43
N ASP A 237 -22.44 6.03 -11.52
CA ASP A 237 -22.11 5.08 -10.46
C ASP A 237 -21.63 5.77 -9.17
N GLN A 238 -21.24 7.04 -9.28
CA GLN A 238 -20.53 7.79 -8.26
C GLN A 238 -21.18 9.14 -7.94
N HIS A 239 -22.38 9.40 -8.47
CA HIS A 239 -23.10 10.67 -8.33
C HIS A 239 -23.26 11.10 -6.87
N ARG A 240 -23.36 10.13 -5.94
CA ARG A 240 -23.42 10.37 -4.49
C ARG A 240 -22.23 11.15 -3.91
N TYR A 241 -21.10 11.18 -4.61
CA TYR A 241 -19.91 11.94 -4.19
C TYR A 241 -19.84 13.32 -4.85
N TRP A 242 -20.67 13.57 -5.87
CA TRP A 242 -20.57 14.77 -6.70
C TRP A 242 -20.79 16.03 -5.90
N GLU A 243 -21.86 16.13 -5.10
CA GLU A 243 -22.14 17.31 -4.26
C GLU A 243 -20.95 17.70 -3.37
N ARG A 244 -20.18 16.71 -2.89
CA ARG A 244 -19.02 16.96 -2.03
C ARG A 244 -17.77 17.39 -2.80
N VAL A 245 -17.63 16.94 -4.05
CA VAL A 245 -16.40 17.11 -4.83
C VAL A 245 -16.52 18.17 -5.93
N SER A 246 -17.73 18.61 -6.25
CA SER A 246 -17.98 19.65 -7.26
C SER A 246 -17.46 21.02 -6.79
N GLU A 247 -17.63 21.33 -5.50
CA GLU A 247 -17.22 22.62 -4.90
C GLU A 247 -15.72 22.91 -4.97
N VAL A 248 -14.88 21.89 -5.15
CA VAL A 248 -13.41 22.06 -5.25
C VAL A 248 -12.93 22.23 -6.69
N LEU A 249 -13.78 22.00 -7.68
CA LEU A 249 -13.45 22.20 -9.08
C LEU A 249 -13.57 23.69 -9.46
N PRO A 250 -12.86 24.14 -10.51
CA PRO A 250 -13.19 25.42 -11.12
C PRO A 250 -14.61 25.37 -11.70
N THR A 251 -15.36 26.47 -11.53
CA THR A 251 -16.76 26.59 -11.94
C THR A 251 -17.02 26.18 -13.39
N GLU A 252 -16.08 26.46 -14.30
CA GLU A 252 -16.18 26.04 -15.71
C GLU A 252 -16.20 24.51 -15.87
N LEU A 253 -15.28 23.81 -15.21
CA LEU A 253 -15.18 22.35 -15.28
C LEU A 253 -16.31 21.67 -14.52
N GLU A 254 -16.70 22.23 -13.36
CA GLU A 254 -17.86 21.79 -12.59
C GLU A 254 -19.14 21.85 -13.43
N THR A 255 -19.40 23.00 -14.06
CA THR A 255 -20.56 23.21 -14.93
C THR A 255 -20.51 22.26 -16.12
N LEU A 256 -19.33 22.08 -16.70
CA LEU A 256 -19.13 21.18 -17.83
C LEU A 256 -19.51 19.73 -17.47
N ILE A 257 -18.94 19.18 -16.41
CA ILE A 257 -19.19 17.80 -15.96
C ILE A 257 -20.65 17.63 -15.53
N SER A 258 -21.22 18.58 -14.79
CA SER A 258 -22.63 18.51 -14.35
C SER A 258 -23.60 18.56 -15.54
N SER A 259 -23.25 19.30 -16.59
CA SER A 259 -24.13 19.49 -17.76
C SER A 259 -24.03 18.40 -18.83
N VAL A 260 -22.96 17.61 -18.80
CA VAL A 260 -22.71 16.49 -19.71
C VAL A 260 -22.91 15.15 -19.00
N GLU A 261 -22.81 15.12 -17.67
CA GLU A 261 -22.92 13.95 -16.80
C GLU A 261 -21.94 12.84 -17.19
N LYS A 262 -20.71 13.21 -17.51
CA LYS A 262 -19.63 12.30 -17.89
C LYS A 262 -18.34 12.63 -17.17
N GLY A 263 -17.64 11.60 -16.71
CA GLY A 263 -16.24 11.69 -16.31
C GLY A 263 -15.30 11.35 -17.47
N ILE A 264 -14.03 11.73 -17.36
CA ILE A 264 -12.98 11.37 -18.32
C ILE A 264 -11.79 10.74 -17.61
N THR A 265 -11.29 9.62 -18.15
CA THR A 265 -10.15 8.88 -17.55
C THR A 265 -8.81 9.47 -18.01
N GLN A 266 -7.76 9.19 -17.25
CA GLN A 266 -6.40 9.59 -17.60
C GLN A 266 -5.94 9.04 -18.95
N GLU A 267 -6.29 7.79 -19.30
CA GLU A 267 -5.95 7.20 -20.59
C GLU A 267 -6.68 7.92 -21.73
N SER A 268 -7.93 8.33 -21.51
CA SER A 268 -8.69 9.11 -22.50
C SER A 268 -8.08 10.50 -22.69
N ILE A 269 -7.61 11.14 -21.61
CA ILE A 269 -6.87 12.41 -21.68
C ILE A 269 -5.57 12.24 -22.49
N VAL A 270 -4.78 11.19 -22.20
CA VAL A 270 -3.53 10.91 -22.93
C VAL A 270 -3.79 10.60 -24.40
N ALA A 271 -4.73 9.70 -24.70
CA ALA A 271 -5.01 9.24 -26.06
C ALA A 271 -5.51 10.38 -26.97
N ASN A 272 -6.25 11.33 -26.42
CA ASN A 272 -6.83 12.45 -27.17
C ASN A 272 -6.02 13.75 -27.03
N ASN A 273 -4.82 13.70 -26.45
CA ASN A 273 -3.94 14.85 -26.25
C ASN A 273 -4.65 16.04 -25.56
N VAL A 274 -5.52 15.76 -24.59
CA VAL A 274 -6.25 16.79 -23.86
C VAL A 274 -5.26 17.52 -22.92
N PRO A 275 -5.06 18.84 -23.06
CA PRO A 275 -4.14 19.58 -22.20
C PRO A 275 -4.63 19.58 -20.75
N LEU A 276 -3.69 19.59 -19.81
CA LEU A 276 -3.95 19.70 -18.38
C LEU A 276 -3.59 21.09 -17.86
N VAL A 277 -4.33 21.55 -16.86
CA VAL A 277 -4.12 22.82 -16.16
C VAL A 277 -4.01 22.56 -14.67
N LEU A 278 -3.12 23.28 -14.01
CA LEU A 278 -2.89 23.18 -12.58
C LEU A 278 -3.94 23.97 -11.82
N HIS A 279 -4.74 23.28 -11.01
CA HIS A 279 -5.79 23.88 -10.19
C HIS A 279 -5.51 23.68 -8.70
N PRO A 280 -5.60 24.72 -7.85
CA PRO A 280 -5.49 24.56 -6.41
C PRO A 280 -6.66 23.76 -5.85
N LEU A 281 -6.39 22.79 -4.97
CA LEU A 281 -7.42 22.03 -4.25
C LEU A 281 -7.93 22.75 -2.98
N ARG A 282 -7.35 23.92 -2.66
CA ARG A 282 -7.71 24.82 -1.55
C ARG A 282 -7.39 26.27 -1.89
#